data_AF-A0A2G9YCJ3-F1
#
_entry.id   AF-A0A2G9YCJ3-F1
#
_cell.length_a   1.000
_cell.length_b   1.000
_cell.length_c   1.000
_cell.angle_alpha   90.00
_cell.angle_beta   90.00
_cell.angle_gamma   90.00
#
_symmetry.space_group_name_H-M   'P 1'
#
loop_
_entity.id
_entity.type
_entity.pdbx_description
1 polymer ?
#
loop_
_entity_poly.entity_id
_entity_poly.type
_entity_poly.pdbx_seq_one_letter_code
_entity_poly.pdbx_strand_id
1 'polypeptide(L)'
;RPERPLGFLFVLCKTGTPPRVSFRSLKLKDLVLQPGDEKPVPFSFRTRDFAPRQIPCYLTHTTPETIRIVNENIDRAPLYTGQIKGTGPRYCPSLEVKVKKFPDKTRHQIFLEPEGYVTDEVYVNGFS
;
A
#
# COMPACT_ATOMS: atom_id res chain seq x y z
N ARG A 1 29.37 -8.63 15.47
CA ARG A 1 29.83 -7.99 14.20
C ARG A 1 30.95 -7.04 14.60
N PRO A 2 32.20 -7.37 14.27
CA PRO A 2 33.32 -6.50 14.63
C PRO A 2 33.20 -5.21 13.82
N GLU A 3 33.60 -4.11 14.45
CA GLU A 3 33.77 -2.75 13.89
C GLU A 3 32.50 -1.88 13.78
N ARG A 4 32.12 -1.27 14.91
CA ARG A 4 31.34 -0.02 14.95
C ARG A 4 32.17 1.06 15.65
N PRO A 5 32.96 1.86 14.90
CA PRO A 5 34.04 2.68 15.47
C PRO A 5 33.60 3.94 16.26
N LEU A 6 32.29 4.25 16.34
CA LEU A 6 31.80 5.53 16.87
C LEU A 6 30.66 5.43 17.90
N GLY A 7 30.41 4.25 18.47
CA GLY A 7 29.41 4.09 19.53
C GLY A 7 27.93 4.24 19.11
N PHE A 8 27.64 4.35 17.80
CA PHE A 8 26.26 4.46 17.31
C PHE A 8 25.47 3.15 17.45
N LEU A 9 24.19 3.30 17.84
CA LEU A 9 23.20 2.24 17.81
C LEU A 9 22.63 2.10 16.41
N PHE A 10 22.62 0.88 15.87
CA PHE A 10 21.96 0.56 14.61
C PHE A 10 20.84 -0.44 14.87
N VAL A 11 19.68 -0.18 14.26
CA VAL A 11 18.50 -1.04 14.29
C VAL A 11 18.12 -1.46 12.87
N LEU A 12 17.55 -2.66 12.74
CA LEU A 12 17.01 -3.14 11.48
C LEU A 12 15.51 -2.84 11.43
N CYS A 13 15.10 -2.09 10.41
CA CYS A 13 13.70 -1.79 10.12
C CYS A 13 13.24 -2.61 8.91
N LYS A 14 11.94 -2.91 8.85
CA LYS A 14 11.30 -3.56 7.70
C LYS A 14 10.09 -2.77 7.25
N THR A 15 9.98 -2.58 5.93
CA THR A 15 8.79 -2.09 5.25
C THR A 15 8.36 -3.09 4.18
N GLY A 16 7.06 -3.13 3.88
CA GLY A 16 6.49 -3.88 2.76
C GLY A 16 6.10 -2.93 1.63
N THR A 17 5.85 -3.49 0.44
CA THR A 17 5.28 -2.78 -0.70
C THR A 17 4.21 -3.69 -1.31
N PRO A 18 3.07 -3.15 -1.76
CA PRO A 18 2.03 -3.95 -2.36
C PRO A 18 2.46 -4.47 -3.74
N PRO A 19 1.75 -5.49 -4.24
CA PRO A 19 1.93 -5.93 -5.62
C PRO A 19 1.50 -4.83 -6.60
N ARG A 20 2.04 -4.93 -7.82
CA ARG A 20 1.56 -4.18 -8.98
C ARG A 20 0.71 -5.11 -9.83
N VAL A 21 -0.36 -4.58 -10.39
CA VAL A 21 -1.26 -5.32 -11.29
C VAL A 21 -1.40 -4.59 -12.61
N SER A 22 -1.72 -5.34 -13.68
CA SER A 22 -1.98 -4.78 -15.00
C SER A 22 -3.33 -4.06 -15.02
N PHE A 23 -3.36 -2.82 -15.48
CA PHE A 23 -4.56 -2.00 -15.62
C PHE A 23 -5.60 -2.68 -16.51
N ARG A 24 -5.15 -3.34 -17.59
CA ARG A 24 -6.02 -4.09 -18.52
C ARG A 24 -6.78 -5.26 -17.89
N SER A 25 -6.26 -5.79 -16.79
CA SER A 25 -6.91 -6.89 -16.06
C SER A 25 -8.02 -6.43 -15.11
N LEU A 26 -8.16 -5.12 -14.90
CA LEU A 26 -9.13 -4.54 -13.96
C LEU A 26 -10.51 -4.36 -14.61
N LYS A 27 -11.56 -4.79 -13.90
CA LYS A 27 -12.95 -4.49 -14.27
C LYS A 27 -13.36 -3.14 -13.70
N LEU A 28 -13.02 -2.06 -14.41
CA LEU A 28 -13.21 -0.68 -13.92
C LEU A 28 -14.66 -0.32 -13.56
N LYS A 29 -15.64 -0.95 -14.22
CA LYS A 29 -17.08 -0.75 -13.96
C LYS A 29 -17.52 -1.13 -12.54
N ASP A 30 -16.77 -2.00 -11.89
CA ASP A 30 -17.08 -2.50 -10.54
C ASP A 30 -16.34 -1.67 -9.46
N LEU A 31 -15.59 -0.65 -9.87
CA LEU A 31 -14.80 0.21 -9.00
C LEU A 31 -15.42 1.60 -8.87
N VAL A 32 -15.17 2.26 -7.74
CA VAL A 32 -15.59 3.65 -7.55
C VAL A 32 -14.49 4.60 -8.03
N LEU A 33 -14.80 5.43 -9.03
CA LEU A 33 -13.89 6.43 -9.56
C LEU A 33 -13.57 7.50 -8.50
N GLN A 34 -12.30 7.85 -8.35
CA GLN A 34 -11.81 8.90 -7.45
C GLN A 34 -10.97 9.89 -8.27
N PRO A 35 -11.60 10.92 -8.87
CA PRO A 35 -10.87 11.94 -9.61
C PRO A 35 -10.05 12.82 -8.67
N GLY A 36 -9.02 13.48 -9.23
CA GLY A 36 -8.36 14.58 -8.54
C GLY A 36 -9.24 15.83 -8.50
N ASP A 37 -8.75 16.88 -7.84
CA ASP A 37 -9.48 18.14 -7.70
C ASP A 37 -9.72 18.80 -9.07
N GLU A 38 -10.88 19.44 -9.25
CA GLU A 38 -11.20 20.17 -10.48
C GLU A 38 -10.21 21.31 -10.76
N LYS A 39 -9.71 21.96 -9.69
CA LYS A 39 -8.69 23.02 -9.73
C LYS A 39 -7.47 22.56 -8.95
N PRO A 40 -6.56 21.78 -9.57
CA PRO A 40 -5.42 21.25 -8.87
C PRO A 40 -4.48 22.39 -8.47
N VAL A 41 -3.97 22.34 -7.24
CA VAL A 41 -3.07 23.35 -6.68
C VAL A 41 -1.64 22.83 -6.75
N PRO A 42 -0.67 23.60 -7.28
CA PRO A 42 0.71 23.17 -7.28
C PRO A 42 1.25 23.10 -5.85
N PHE A 43 2.05 22.08 -5.56
CA PHE A 43 2.68 21.94 -4.26
C PHE A 43 3.72 23.06 -3.98
N SER A 44 4.34 23.60 -5.03
CA SER A 44 5.37 24.65 -4.92
C SER A 44 4.77 26.04 -5.14
N PHE A 45 5.09 26.98 -4.24
CA PHE A 45 4.74 28.40 -4.38
C PHE A 45 5.38 29.09 -5.60
N ARG A 46 6.38 28.47 -6.23
CA ARG A 46 7.08 29.04 -7.39
C ARG A 46 6.41 28.68 -8.73
N THR A 47 5.52 27.69 -8.73
CA THR A 47 4.80 27.28 -9.94
C THR A 47 3.69 28.28 -10.23
N ARG A 48 3.73 28.89 -11.42
CA ARG A 48 2.73 29.90 -11.84
C ARG A 48 1.63 29.27 -12.69
N ASP A 49 2.02 28.49 -13.70
CA ASP A 49 1.11 27.83 -14.62
C ASP A 49 1.04 26.34 -14.28
N PHE A 50 -0.08 25.90 -13.70
CA PHE A 50 -0.27 24.51 -13.28
C PHE A 50 -1.57 23.94 -13.84
N ALA A 51 -1.44 23.11 -14.88
CA ALA A 51 -2.53 22.39 -15.51
C ALA A 51 -2.10 20.95 -15.82
N PRO A 52 -1.87 20.11 -14.79
CA PRO A 52 -1.41 18.75 -15.00
C PRO A 52 -2.50 17.92 -15.70
N ARG A 53 -2.07 16.95 -16.52
CA ARG A 53 -2.95 15.86 -16.95
C ARG A 53 -3.25 15.00 -15.71
N GLN A 54 -4.50 14.96 -15.27
CA GLN A 54 -4.88 14.14 -14.12
C GLN A 54 -5.30 12.73 -14.56
N ILE A 55 -4.83 11.70 -13.87
CA ILE A 55 -5.33 10.33 -13.99
C ILE A 55 -6.11 10.03 -12.71
N PRO A 56 -7.37 9.54 -12.79
CA PRO A 56 -8.13 9.21 -11.61
C PRO A 56 -7.58 7.93 -10.95
N CYS A 57 -7.75 7.86 -9.63
CA CYS A 57 -7.58 6.63 -8.88
C CYS A 57 -8.92 5.88 -8.82
N TYR A 58 -8.86 4.62 -8.38
CA TYR A 58 -10.07 3.81 -8.20
C TYR A 58 -10.10 3.23 -6.78
N LEU A 59 -11.29 3.21 -6.20
CA LEU A 59 -11.54 2.74 -4.85
C LEU A 59 -12.25 1.39 -4.87
N THR A 60 -11.74 0.47 -4.06
CA THR A 60 -12.38 -0.82 -3.79
C THR A 60 -12.17 -1.24 -2.34
N HIS A 61 -12.70 -2.40 -1.97
CA HIS A 61 -12.61 -2.95 -0.63
C HIS A 61 -12.26 -4.44 -0.66
N THR A 62 -11.58 -4.90 0.38
CA THR A 62 -11.46 -6.34 0.63
C THR A 62 -12.82 -6.94 0.97
N THR A 63 -12.99 -8.23 0.72
CA THR A 63 -14.20 -8.99 1.07
C THR A 63 -13.94 -9.92 2.26
N PRO A 64 -14.99 -10.49 2.88
CA PRO A 64 -14.81 -11.55 3.87
C PRO A 64 -13.98 -12.72 3.35
N GLU A 65 -14.10 -13.02 2.05
CA GLU A 65 -13.31 -14.05 1.39
C GLU A 65 -11.82 -13.69 1.33
N THR A 66 -11.48 -12.43 1.03
CA THR A 66 -10.08 -11.94 1.13
C THR A 66 -9.53 -12.12 2.54
N ILE A 67 -10.32 -11.77 3.56
CA ILE A 67 -9.93 -11.89 4.97
C ILE A 67 -9.70 -13.36 5.34
N ARG A 68 -10.57 -14.27 4.89
CA ARG A 68 -10.43 -15.72 5.08
C ARG A 68 -9.11 -16.23 4.49
N ILE A 69 -8.83 -15.93 3.23
CA ILE A 69 -7.61 -16.35 2.53
C ILE A 69 -6.35 -15.85 3.24
N VAL A 70 -6.36 -14.59 3.71
CA VAL A 70 -5.23 -14.01 4.45
C VAL A 70 -5.01 -14.74 5.78
N ASN A 71 -6.07 -15.01 6.54
CA ASN A 71 -5.97 -15.74 7.82
C ASN A 71 -5.48 -17.17 7.64
N GLU A 72 -5.89 -17.87 6.58
CA GLU A 72 -5.45 -19.23 6.25
C GLU A 72 -3.97 -19.32 5.87
N ASN A 73 -3.34 -18.21 5.48
CA ASN A 73 -1.94 -18.17 5.04
C ASN A 73 -1.04 -17.29 5.93
N ILE A 74 -1.54 -16.84 7.08
CA ILE A 74 -0.85 -15.85 7.91
C ILE A 74 0.47 -16.38 8.49
N ASP A 75 0.56 -17.70 8.68
CA ASP A 75 1.73 -18.45 9.12
C ASP A 75 2.86 -18.42 8.10
N ARG A 76 2.57 -18.14 6.82
CA ARG A 76 3.59 -18.01 5.76
C ARG A 76 4.25 -16.64 5.74
N ALA A 77 3.65 -15.64 6.38
CA ALA A 77 4.19 -14.28 6.37
C ALA A 77 5.45 -14.19 7.24
N PRO A 78 6.58 -13.67 6.72
CA PRO A 78 7.86 -13.61 7.46
C PRO A 78 7.79 -12.89 8.82
N LEU A 79 6.80 -12.01 9.01
CA LEU A 79 6.55 -11.33 10.28
C LEU A 79 6.02 -12.28 11.37
N TYR A 80 5.31 -13.34 10.99
CA TYR A 80 4.73 -14.32 11.91
C TYR A 80 5.52 -15.63 11.99
N THR A 81 6.40 -15.93 11.01
CA THR A 81 7.30 -17.10 11.05
C THR A 81 8.50 -16.94 11.99
N GLY A 82 8.71 -15.74 12.58
CA GLY A 82 9.89 -15.46 13.41
C GLY A 82 11.21 -15.30 12.63
N GLN A 83 11.15 -15.33 11.29
CA GLN A 83 12.32 -15.12 10.43
C GLN A 83 12.85 -13.68 10.46
N ILE A 84 12.02 -12.71 10.90
CA ILE A 84 12.40 -11.31 11.02
C ILE A 84 12.58 -10.94 12.49
N LYS A 85 13.81 -10.56 12.86
CA LYS A 85 14.18 -10.04 14.19
C LYS A 85 14.18 -8.51 14.27
N GLY A 86 13.55 -7.83 13.31
CA GLY A 86 13.44 -6.37 13.26
C GLY A 86 12.12 -5.88 13.86
N THR A 87 12.14 -4.73 14.53
CA THR A 87 10.90 -4.10 15.02
C THR A 87 10.13 -3.55 13.81
N GLY A 88 8.97 -4.10 13.53
CA GLY A 88 8.05 -3.55 12.53
C GLY A 88 7.56 -2.15 12.96
N PRO A 89 7.19 -1.27 12.02
CA PRO A 89 6.61 0.02 12.37
C PRO A 89 5.35 -0.15 13.23
N ARG A 90 5.12 0.75 14.20
CA ARG A 90 3.89 0.76 15.02
C ARG A 90 2.62 0.95 14.18
N TYR A 91 2.75 1.63 13.04
CA TYR A 91 1.73 1.67 12.00
C TYR A 91 1.80 0.37 11.20
N CYS A 92 0.74 -0.44 11.23
CA CYS A 92 0.70 -1.73 10.55
C CYS A 92 0.66 -1.51 9.04
N PRO A 93 1.75 -1.77 8.30
CA PRO A 93 1.82 -1.39 6.89
C PRO A 93 1.07 -2.40 6.03
N SER A 94 1.19 -3.69 6.35
CA SER A 94 0.72 -4.79 5.52
C SER A 94 -0.68 -5.29 5.88
N LEU A 95 -1.37 -5.87 4.90
CA LEU A 95 -2.76 -6.30 5.00
C LEU A 95 -2.94 -7.38 6.06
N GLU A 96 -2.04 -8.37 6.12
CA GLU A 96 -2.12 -9.47 7.09
C GLU A 96 -2.04 -8.98 8.53
N VAL A 97 -1.25 -7.93 8.78
CA VAL A 97 -1.15 -7.32 10.10
C VAL A 97 -2.41 -6.52 10.42
N LYS A 98 -2.99 -5.81 9.44
CA LYS A 98 -4.26 -5.08 9.63
C LYS A 98 -5.41 -6.03 9.94
N VAL A 99 -5.54 -7.12 9.18
CA VAL A 99 -6.57 -8.16 9.39
C VAL A 99 -6.46 -8.76 10.78
N LYS A 100 -5.26 -9.12 11.23
CA LYS A 100 -5.05 -9.70 12.57
C LYS A 100 -5.28 -8.70 13.70
N LYS A 101 -4.89 -7.44 13.51
CA LYS A 101 -4.98 -6.40 14.55
C LYS A 101 -6.39 -5.82 14.69
N PHE A 102 -7.16 -5.80 13.61
CA PHE A 102 -8.51 -5.22 13.58
C PHE A 102 -9.55 -6.27 13.12
N PRO A 103 -9.75 -7.35 13.89
CA PRO A 103 -10.65 -8.44 13.51
C PRO A 103 -12.13 -8.03 13.48
N ASP A 104 -12.49 -6.90 14.09
CA ASP A 104 -13.82 -6.29 14.05
C ASP A 104 -14.16 -5.67 12.68
N LYS A 105 -13.15 -5.40 11.84
CA LYS A 105 -13.34 -4.77 10.53
C LYS A 105 -13.74 -5.82 9.50
N THR A 106 -14.95 -5.65 8.95
CA THR A 106 -15.50 -6.54 7.91
C THR A 106 -14.89 -6.31 6.52
N ARG A 107 -14.22 -5.17 6.32
CA ARG A 107 -13.53 -4.81 5.07
C ARG A 107 -12.45 -3.76 5.32
N HIS A 108 -11.45 -3.75 4.44
CA HIS A 108 -10.41 -2.72 4.39
C HIS A 108 -10.45 -2.00 3.05
N GLN A 109 -10.26 -0.68 3.08
CA GLN A 109 -10.23 0.16 1.90
C GLN A 109 -8.92 -0.02 1.12
N ILE A 110 -9.04 -0.12 -0.21
CA ILE A 110 -7.92 -0.29 -1.14
C ILE A 110 -8.04 0.75 -2.25
N PHE A 111 -6.93 1.43 -2.54
CA PHE A 111 -6.83 2.29 -3.72
C PHE A 111 -6.02 1.60 -4.82
N LEU A 112 -6.49 1.74 -6.04
CA LEU A 112 -5.81 1.32 -7.25
C LEU A 112 -5.30 2.59 -7.93
N GLU A 113 -3.98 2.77 -7.88
CA GLU A 113 -3.28 3.99 -8.27
C GLU A 113 -2.43 3.70 -9.52
N PRO A 114 -2.79 4.22 -10.71
CA PRO A 114 -1.95 4.08 -11.89
C PRO A 114 -0.58 4.73 -11.67
N GLU A 115 0.51 4.01 -11.92
CA GLU A 115 1.86 4.51 -11.61
C GLU A 115 2.37 5.57 -12.60
N GLY A 116 1.72 5.77 -13.75
CA GLY A 116 2.10 6.81 -14.70
C GLY A 116 1.23 6.89 -15.96
N TYR A 117 1.55 7.83 -16.86
CA TYR A 117 0.77 8.10 -18.07
C TYR A 117 0.91 7.05 -19.18
N VAL A 118 1.98 6.27 -19.16
CA VAL A 118 2.40 5.38 -20.25
C VAL A 118 2.63 3.94 -19.80
N THR A 119 2.44 3.64 -18.51
CA THR A 119 2.57 2.30 -17.96
C THR A 119 1.21 1.65 -17.79
N ASP A 120 1.20 0.33 -17.84
CA ASP A 120 0.03 -0.49 -17.52
C ASP A 120 0.01 -0.89 -16.03
N GLU A 121 1.00 -0.46 -15.24
CA GLU A 121 1.14 -0.85 -13.85
C GLU A 121 0.25 -0.02 -12.92
N VAL A 122 -0.45 -0.71 -12.03
CA VAL A 122 -1.31 -0.15 -11.01
C VAL A 122 -0.84 -0.60 -9.65
N TYR A 123 -0.55 0.36 -8.78
CA TYR A 123 -0.18 0.14 -7.39
C TYR A 123 -1.42 -0.12 -6.54
N VAL A 124 -1.43 -1.22 -5.80
CA VAL A 124 -2.58 -1.64 -4.98
C VAL A 124 -2.42 -1.12 -3.54
N ASN A 125 -2.58 0.18 -3.36
CA ASN A 125 -2.38 0.85 -2.08
C ASN A 125 -3.33 0.31 -1.00
N GLY A 126 -2.77 -0.04 0.15
CA GLY A 126 -3.47 -0.70 1.25
C GLY A 126 -3.27 -2.23 1.31
N PHE A 127 -2.70 -2.84 0.26
CA PHE A 127 -2.47 -4.28 0.11
C PHE A 127 -0.97 -4.66 0.22
N SER A 128 -0.21 -3.96 1.07
CA SER A 128 1.20 -4.28 1.33
C SER A 128 1.38 -5.57 2.11
#